data_AF-A0A2T1AI18-F1
#
_entry.id   AF-A0A2T1AI18-F1
#
_cell.length_a   1.000
_cell.length_b   1.000
_cell.length_c   1.000
_cell.angle_alpha   90.00
_cell.angle_beta   90.00
_cell.angle_gamma   90.00
#
_symmetry.space_group_name_H-M   'P 1'
#
loop_
_entity.id
_entity.type
_entity.pdbx_description
1 polymer ?
#
loop_
_entity_poly.entity_id
_entity_poly.type
_entity_poly.pdbx_seq_one_letter_code
_entity_poly.pdbx_strand_id
1 'polypeptide(L)'
;MHHFIDRRANPKGKSLGNRQRFLRRARENIKERVDRSVREKSIGKGESVPENGEKITIPAKGLKEPRLYHGPGGNRRHVLPGNKEFVVGDTIDRPQGGTGQGGRKASEDGEGDDEFSFTLTRDEYLEILFDGLELPDLVEKATVETETIGTRRAGLTTAGTPNNLNLVRTMRNSLGRRIALQRPSTKSQRELEAQVAELEELDARSPSQEDLLAELKLKLDGIRRKRRVVGYIDPLDLRYDTFVPEKIRNSRAVVFCLMDVSGSMQEREKDLAKRFFLLLHLFLTRGYEHTEIVFVRHTHYAQEVDEETFFYARETGGTIVSTALEKMKEIIDERYPPDEWNIYGAQASDGENFGNDSVRCRKILTEQLLPVCQFYAYVEIVEEAAQMLLDNNEAGEDLWQNYRQVKGEVAHFEMQRVSEPGHIYPIFREFFLPKVKG
;
A
#
# COMPACT_ATOMS: atom_id res chain seq x y z
N MET A 1 7.72 -3.74 -1.66
CA MET A 1 7.65 -2.92 -0.44
C MET A 1 9.01 -2.26 -0.18
N HIS A 2 9.24 -1.05 -0.70
CA HIS A 2 10.38 -0.26 -0.23
C HIS A 2 10.06 0.24 1.18
N HIS A 3 10.73 -0.33 2.17
CA HIS A 3 10.69 0.21 3.52
C HIS A 3 11.33 1.60 3.49
N PHE A 4 10.54 2.65 3.70
CA PHE A 4 11.07 3.96 4.05
C PHE A 4 11.81 3.83 5.39
N ILE A 5 13.11 3.54 5.32
CA ILE A 5 13.99 3.50 6.49
C ILE A 5 14.33 4.96 6.80
N ASP A 6 13.50 5.59 7.63
CA ASP A 6 13.81 6.89 8.22
C ASP A 6 15.03 6.75 9.13
N ARG A 7 16.19 7.16 8.63
CA ARG A 7 17.50 7.12 9.32
C ARG A 7 17.66 8.22 10.36
N ARG A 8 16.66 9.09 10.58
CA ARG A 8 16.75 10.12 11.62
C ARG A 8 16.81 9.45 12.99
N ALA A 9 17.78 9.86 13.81
CA ALA A 9 17.88 9.42 15.20
C ALA A 9 16.53 9.65 15.88
N ASN A 10 15.86 8.56 16.26
CA ASN A 10 14.54 8.62 16.89
C ASN A 10 14.61 9.62 18.06
N PRO A 11 13.96 10.80 17.97
CA PRO A 11 14.09 11.79 19.02
C PRO A 11 13.56 11.18 20.31
N LYS A 12 14.46 11.06 21.30
CA LYS A 12 14.19 10.42 22.59
C LYS A 12 12.87 10.96 23.15
N GLY A 13 11.84 10.11 23.23
CA GLY A 13 10.57 10.45 23.87
C GLY A 13 9.28 10.05 23.14
N LYS A 14 9.33 9.49 21.92
CA LYS A 14 8.10 9.14 21.18
C LYS A 14 7.78 7.64 21.22
N SER A 15 6.56 7.31 21.67
CA SER A 15 5.99 5.95 21.58
C SER A 15 5.90 5.51 20.12
N LEU A 16 6.46 4.34 19.78
CA LEU A 16 6.42 3.76 18.43
C LEU A 16 4.98 3.67 17.89
N GLY A 17 4.01 3.37 18.75
CA GLY A 17 2.60 3.27 18.36
C GLY A 17 2.00 4.59 17.88
N ASN A 18 2.38 5.71 18.49
CA ASN A 18 1.91 7.04 18.07
C ASN A 18 2.50 7.43 16.71
N ARG A 19 3.79 7.14 16.50
CA ARG A 19 4.45 7.37 15.21
C ARG A 19 3.81 6.54 14.09
N GLN A 20 3.51 5.27 14.35
CA GLN A 20 2.83 4.42 13.37
C GLN A 20 1.43 4.94 13.02
N ARG A 21 0.64 5.38 14.03
CA ARG A 21 -0.67 6.00 13.80
C ARG A 21 -0.59 7.34 13.05
N PHE A 22 0.48 8.11 13.25
CA PHE A 22 0.73 9.33 12.48
C PHE A 22 1.04 9.01 11.02
N LEU A 23 1.98 8.10 10.75
CA LEU A 23 2.35 7.69 9.40
C LEU A 23 1.16 7.12 8.62
N ARG A 24 0.31 6.32 9.28
CA ARG A 24 -0.92 5.79 8.66
C ARG A 24 -1.88 6.92 8.25
N ARG A 25 -2.17 7.86 9.15
CA ARG A 25 -3.03 9.03 8.84
C ARG A 25 -2.45 9.90 7.73
N ALA A 26 -1.14 10.12 7.73
CA ALA A 26 -0.47 10.87 6.67
C ALA A 26 -0.63 10.17 5.31
N ARG A 27 -0.42 8.84 5.26
CA ARG A 27 -0.60 8.04 4.04
C ARG A 27 -2.06 8.07 3.54
N GLU A 28 -3.03 7.93 4.45
CA GLU A 28 -4.46 8.03 4.12
C GLU A 28 -4.81 9.40 3.52
N ASN A 29 -4.34 10.50 4.13
CA ASN A 29 -4.56 11.85 3.59
C ASN A 29 -3.90 12.05 2.21
N ILE A 30 -2.69 11.52 2.02
CA ILE A 30 -2.01 11.59 0.71
C ILE A 30 -2.83 10.81 -0.33
N LYS A 31 -3.27 9.60 0.00
CA LYS A 31 -4.07 8.76 -0.89
C LYS A 31 -5.39 9.44 -1.27
N GLU A 32 -6.11 10.00 -0.30
CA GLU A 32 -7.36 10.73 -0.57
C GLU A 32 -7.13 11.92 -1.51
N ARG A 33 -6.01 12.63 -1.36
CA ARG A 33 -5.66 13.76 -2.21
C ARG A 33 -5.25 13.34 -3.61
N VAL A 34 -4.50 12.25 -3.76
CA VAL A 34 -4.18 11.64 -5.07
C VAL A 34 -5.47 11.21 -5.76
N ASP A 35 -6.32 10.45 -5.06
CA ASP A 35 -7.62 9.99 -5.58
C ASP A 35 -8.52 11.15 -6.03
N ARG A 36 -8.54 12.23 -5.25
CA ARG A 36 -9.29 13.45 -5.58
C ARG A 36 -8.68 14.19 -6.76
N SER A 37 -7.34 14.32 -6.82
CA SER A 37 -6.65 14.99 -7.92
C SER A 37 -6.97 14.32 -9.25
N VAL A 38 -7.01 12.99 -9.31
CA VAL A 38 -7.39 12.25 -10.53
C VAL A 38 -8.85 12.47 -10.93
N ARG A 39 -9.75 12.66 -9.96
CA ARG A 39 -11.17 12.93 -10.26
C ARG A 39 -11.39 14.37 -10.74
N GLU A 40 -10.72 15.34 -10.11
CA GLU A 40 -10.88 16.77 -10.39
C GLU A 40 -10.08 17.22 -11.62
N LYS A 41 -8.85 16.72 -11.77
CA LYS A 41 -8.11 16.84 -13.02
C LYS A 41 -8.63 15.76 -13.94
N SER A 42 -9.63 16.10 -14.74
CA SER A 42 -9.82 15.48 -16.04
C SER A 42 -8.43 15.26 -16.65
N ILE A 43 -8.13 14.06 -17.13
CA ILE A 43 -6.92 13.72 -17.92
C ILE A 43 -6.93 14.51 -19.26
N GLY A 44 -7.33 15.77 -19.22
CA GLY A 44 -7.59 16.64 -20.34
C GLY A 44 -6.27 17.12 -20.90
N LYS A 45 -6.01 16.69 -22.13
CA LYS A 45 -4.89 17.07 -23.00
C LYS A 45 -3.59 16.30 -22.74
N GLY A 46 -3.54 15.02 -23.13
CA GLY A 46 -2.30 14.34 -23.58
C GLY A 46 -1.11 14.22 -22.60
N GLU A 47 -1.15 14.89 -21.45
CA GLU A 47 -0.16 14.89 -20.38
C GLU A 47 -0.82 14.22 -19.18
N SER A 48 -1.08 12.92 -19.33
CA SER A 48 -1.82 12.11 -18.35
C SER A 48 -1.00 11.75 -17.11
N VAL A 49 0.29 12.06 -17.08
CA VAL A 49 1.15 12.00 -15.90
C VAL A 49 2.21 13.10 -16.04
N PRO A 50 2.36 14.02 -15.07
CA PRO A 50 3.41 15.02 -15.15
C PRO A 50 4.77 14.30 -15.18
N GLU A 51 5.59 14.52 -16.23
CA GLU A 51 6.93 13.93 -16.33
C GLU A 51 7.80 14.25 -15.10
N ASN A 52 7.54 15.40 -14.47
CA ASN A 52 8.28 15.92 -13.32
C ASN A 52 7.61 15.67 -11.96
N GLY A 53 6.59 14.81 -11.90
CA GLY A 53 5.88 14.50 -10.66
C GLY A 53 4.80 15.52 -10.27
N GLU A 54 4.01 15.21 -9.25
CA GLU A 54 2.85 15.99 -8.85
C GLU A 54 3.05 16.72 -7.51
N LYS A 55 2.73 18.01 -7.47
CA LYS A 55 2.70 18.80 -6.23
C LYS A 55 1.37 18.59 -5.52
N ILE A 56 1.42 17.95 -4.36
CA ILE A 56 0.26 17.69 -3.50
C ILE A 56 0.37 18.51 -2.23
N THR A 57 -0.67 19.28 -1.94
CA THR A 57 -0.80 20.05 -0.70
C THR A 57 -1.62 19.27 0.31
N ILE A 58 -1.02 18.96 1.46
CA ILE A 58 -1.69 18.28 2.57
C ILE A 58 -2.07 19.34 3.61
N PRO A 59 -3.36 19.45 3.98
CA PRO A 59 -3.76 20.37 5.03
C PRO A 59 -3.11 19.94 6.36
N ALA A 60 -2.58 20.90 7.10
CA ALA A 60 -1.99 20.63 8.42
C ALA A 60 -3.04 20.19 9.48
N LYS A 61 -4.33 20.39 9.19
CA LYS A 61 -5.46 19.95 10.03
C LYS A 61 -5.53 18.41 10.07
N GLY A 62 -5.25 17.84 11.24
CA GLY A 62 -5.29 16.37 11.47
C GLY A 62 -3.91 15.68 11.51
N LEU A 63 -2.85 16.34 11.05
CA LEU A 63 -1.46 15.88 11.18
C LEU A 63 -0.87 16.15 12.58
N LYS A 64 -1.51 17.00 13.38
CA LYS A 64 -1.06 17.29 14.75
C LYS A 64 -1.26 16.08 15.65
N GLU A 65 -0.21 15.72 16.39
CA GLU A 65 -0.28 14.74 17.48
C GLU A 65 -0.95 15.40 18.70
N PRO A 66 -2.00 14.79 19.31
CA PRO A 66 -2.57 15.32 20.53
C PRO A 66 -1.53 15.24 21.65
N ARG A 67 -1.28 16.37 22.31
CA ARG A 67 -0.40 16.44 23.48
C ARG A 67 -1.26 16.41 24.74
N LEU A 68 -1.13 15.32 25.50
CA LEU A 68 -1.68 15.24 26.84
C LEU A 68 -0.73 15.97 27.79
N TYR A 69 -1.27 16.94 28.53
CA TYR A 69 -0.57 17.60 29.63
C TYR A 69 -1.31 17.30 30.92
N HIS A 70 -0.58 17.25 32.04
CA HIS A 70 -1.21 17.22 33.34
C HIS A 70 -1.89 18.57 33.57
N GLY A 71 -3.22 18.55 33.53
CA GLY A 71 -4.00 19.69 33.98
C GLY A 71 -3.82 19.87 35.50
N PRO A 72 -4.13 21.06 36.03
CA PRO A 72 -4.31 21.27 37.46
C PRO A 72 -5.47 20.37 37.92
N GLY A 73 -5.15 19.20 38.47
CA GLY A 73 -6.14 18.19 38.88
C GLY A 73 -7.11 18.68 39.96
N GLY A 74 -8.09 17.83 40.30
CA GLY A 74 -9.10 18.08 41.34
C GLY A 74 -10.51 18.28 40.81
N ASN A 75 -11.48 18.35 41.74
CA ASN A 75 -12.89 18.58 41.42
C ASN A 75 -13.12 20.10 41.22
N ARG A 76 -13.20 20.54 39.97
CA ARG A 76 -13.25 21.97 39.62
C ARG A 76 -14.68 22.42 39.35
N ARG A 77 -15.25 23.18 40.28
CA ARG A 77 -16.43 24.01 40.01
C ARG A 77 -15.98 25.36 39.49
N HIS A 78 -16.36 25.68 38.26
CA HIS A 78 -16.22 27.02 37.70
C HIS A 78 -17.57 27.44 37.14
N VAL A 79 -17.86 28.73 37.26
CA VAL A 79 -19.07 29.33 36.68
C VAL A 79 -18.66 29.88 35.32
N LEU A 80 -19.17 29.28 34.25
CA LEU A 80 -19.04 29.83 32.91
C LEU A 80 -20.12 30.91 32.76
N PRO A 81 -19.78 32.17 32.41
CA PRO A 81 -20.80 33.12 32.01
C PRO A 81 -21.44 32.60 30.71
N GLY A 82 -22.68 32.11 30.80
CA GLY A 82 -23.44 31.62 29.67
C GLY A 82 -24.43 32.68 29.17
N ASN A 83 -24.80 32.58 27.89
CA ASN A 83 -25.95 33.28 27.34
C ASN A 83 -27.24 32.65 27.90
N LYS A 84 -28.34 33.41 27.96
CA LYS A 84 -29.64 32.89 28.46
C LYS A 84 -30.36 31.98 27.45
N GLU A 85 -29.96 32.04 26.18
CA GLU A 85 -30.44 31.22 25.07
C GLU A 85 -29.23 30.65 24.34
N PHE A 86 -29.29 29.38 23.93
CA PHE A 86 -28.16 28.66 23.33
C PHE A 86 -28.55 28.12 21.94
N VAL A 87 -27.67 28.32 20.95
CA VAL A 87 -27.80 27.73 19.61
C VAL A 87 -26.65 26.75 19.38
N VAL A 88 -26.90 25.69 18.62
CA VAL A 88 -25.88 24.70 18.25
C VAL A 88 -24.78 25.41 17.45
N GLY A 89 -23.60 25.58 18.05
CA GLY A 89 -22.46 26.27 17.45
C GLY A 89 -21.79 27.33 18.35
N ASP A 90 -22.40 27.70 19.48
CA ASP A 90 -21.85 28.71 20.39
C ASP A 90 -20.48 28.32 20.97
N THR A 91 -19.50 29.22 20.84
CA THR A 91 -18.13 29.06 21.34
C THR A 91 -17.88 29.96 22.56
N ILE A 92 -17.17 29.45 23.57
CA ILE A 92 -16.76 30.22 24.77
C ILE A 92 -15.30 30.63 24.63
N ASP A 93 -14.98 31.88 24.98
CA ASP A 93 -13.62 32.38 24.99
C ASP A 93 -12.71 31.62 25.94
N ARG A 94 -11.50 31.32 25.48
CA ARG A 94 -10.50 30.60 26.26
C ARG A 94 -9.97 31.51 27.38
N PRO A 95 -9.90 31.05 28.64
CA PRO A 95 -9.48 31.90 29.75
C PRO A 95 -8.06 32.44 29.53
N GLN A 96 -7.89 33.76 29.67
CA GLN A 96 -6.58 34.41 29.67
C GLN A 96 -5.87 34.10 30.99
N GLY A 97 -4.87 33.22 30.97
CA GLY A 97 -4.05 32.95 32.14
C GLY A 97 -2.74 32.23 31.82
N GLY A 98 -1.63 32.96 31.95
CA GLY A 98 -0.26 32.44 31.94
C GLY A 98 0.69 33.26 31.06
N THR A 99 1.58 34.04 31.68
CA THR A 99 2.69 34.80 31.08
C THR A 99 3.54 33.95 30.14
N GLY A 100 3.21 34.01 28.84
CA GLY A 100 4.02 33.52 27.74
C GLY A 100 4.03 34.60 26.66
N GLN A 101 5.11 35.36 26.61
CA GLN A 101 5.36 36.39 25.61
C GLN A 101 5.38 35.73 24.21
N GLY A 102 4.41 36.06 23.36
CA GLY A 102 4.30 35.48 22.02
C GLY A 102 2.95 35.72 21.33
N GLY A 103 2.34 36.89 21.53
CA GLY A 103 1.13 37.29 20.81
C GLY A 103 1.48 37.77 19.41
N ARG A 104 1.47 36.87 18.42
CA ARG A 104 1.34 37.27 17.01
C ARG A 104 -0.12 37.69 16.83
N LYS A 105 -0.36 38.97 16.52
CA LYS A 105 -1.67 39.46 16.06
C LYS A 105 -2.16 38.52 14.95
N ALA A 106 -3.33 37.92 15.14
CA ALA A 106 -4.06 37.27 14.07
C ALA A 106 -4.54 38.37 13.11
N SER A 107 -4.16 38.28 11.84
CA SER A 107 -4.75 39.09 10.78
C SER A 107 -6.20 38.64 10.53
N GLU A 108 -7.02 39.55 10.02
CA GLU A 108 -8.43 39.31 9.66
C GLU A 108 -8.60 38.33 8.49
N ASP A 109 -7.54 38.07 7.72
CA ASP A 109 -7.47 37.00 6.74
C ASP A 109 -6.97 35.72 7.40
N GLY A 110 -7.91 34.85 7.74
CA GLY A 110 -7.65 33.54 8.32
C GLY A 110 -7.00 32.58 7.34
N GLU A 111 -5.68 32.65 7.16
CA GLU A 111 -4.87 31.51 6.71
C GLU A 111 -4.26 30.82 7.94
N GLY A 112 -5.03 29.87 8.46
CA GLY A 112 -4.63 29.00 9.55
C GLY A 112 -3.78 27.83 9.07
N ASP A 113 -2.81 27.45 9.89
CA ASP A 113 -1.98 26.24 9.82
C ASP A 113 -1.22 26.06 8.50
N ASP A 114 0.11 26.34 8.52
CA ASP A 114 1.05 26.14 7.41
C ASP A 114 0.73 24.85 6.61
N GLU A 115 0.15 25.01 5.42
CA GLU A 115 -0.13 23.89 4.54
C GLU A 115 1.20 23.30 4.04
N PHE A 116 1.37 21.99 4.21
CA PHE A 116 2.58 21.33 3.74
C PHE A 116 2.37 20.91 2.29
N SER A 117 3.07 21.55 1.36
CA SER A 117 3.13 21.09 -0.03
C SER A 117 4.32 20.14 -0.22
N PHE A 118 4.04 18.93 -0.67
CA PHE A 118 5.04 17.95 -1.08
C PHE A 118 5.02 17.82 -2.59
N THR A 119 6.18 17.57 -3.19
CA THR A 119 6.29 17.15 -4.60
C THR A 119 6.55 15.66 -4.62
N LEU A 120 5.59 14.88 -5.12
CA LEU A 120 5.76 13.45 -5.34
C LEU A 120 6.41 13.22 -6.69
N THR A 121 7.31 12.24 -6.77
CA THR A 121 7.79 11.74 -8.05
C THR A 121 6.68 11.00 -8.81
N ARG A 122 6.85 10.81 -10.11
CA ARG A 122 5.93 10.02 -10.95
C ARG A 122 5.71 8.61 -10.37
N ASP A 123 6.78 7.95 -9.97
CA ASP A 123 6.71 6.57 -9.48
C ASP A 123 6.00 6.47 -8.13
N GLU A 124 6.24 7.41 -7.22
CA GLU A 124 5.54 7.50 -5.93
C GLU A 124 4.06 7.79 -6.14
N TYR A 125 3.73 8.69 -7.07
CA TYR A 125 2.36 9.01 -7.41
C TYR A 125 1.59 7.78 -7.92
N LEU A 126 2.16 7.04 -8.88
CA LEU A 126 1.55 5.83 -9.42
C LEU A 126 1.44 4.72 -8.38
N GLU A 127 2.42 4.57 -7.49
CA GLU A 127 2.35 3.59 -6.40
C GLU A 127 1.22 3.90 -5.42
N ILE A 128 1.00 5.18 -5.11
CA ILE A 128 -0.12 5.60 -4.25
C ILE A 128 -1.46 5.44 -4.97
N LEU A 129 -1.51 5.75 -6.27
CA LEU A 129 -2.69 5.64 -7.10
C LEU A 129 -3.19 4.19 -7.19
N PHE A 130 -2.29 3.25 -7.39
CA PHE A 130 -2.62 1.83 -7.53
C PHE A 130 -2.58 1.07 -6.19
N ASP A 131 -2.43 1.77 -5.06
CA ASP A 131 -2.35 1.16 -3.73
C ASP A 131 -3.63 0.39 -3.39
N GLY A 132 -3.50 -0.92 -3.24
CA GLY A 132 -4.61 -1.82 -2.92
C GLY A 132 -5.46 -2.24 -4.12
N LEU A 133 -4.97 -2.05 -5.35
CA LEU A 133 -5.53 -2.67 -6.54
C LEU A 133 -4.72 -3.92 -6.91
N GLU A 134 -5.41 -4.95 -7.39
CA GLU A 134 -4.80 -6.20 -7.85
C GLU A 134 -5.63 -6.82 -8.99
N LEU A 135 -4.99 -7.65 -9.81
CA LEU A 135 -5.66 -8.49 -10.79
C LEU A 135 -6.58 -9.50 -10.06
N PRO A 136 -7.89 -9.50 -10.34
CA PRO A 136 -8.82 -10.41 -9.71
C PRO A 136 -8.46 -11.87 -9.96
N ASP A 137 -8.67 -12.71 -8.95
CA ASP A 137 -8.51 -14.17 -9.02
C ASP A 137 -7.22 -14.64 -9.72
N LEU A 138 -6.11 -13.96 -9.46
CA LEU A 138 -4.79 -14.36 -9.93
C LEU A 138 -4.41 -15.72 -9.32
N VAL A 139 -4.38 -16.76 -10.14
CA VAL A 139 -4.07 -18.12 -9.69
C VAL A 139 -2.58 -18.41 -9.88
N GLU A 140 -1.98 -19.05 -8.88
CA GLU A 140 -0.65 -19.65 -9.01
C GLU A 140 -0.72 -20.84 -9.98
N LYS A 141 -0.50 -20.58 -11.26
CA LYS A 141 -0.36 -21.63 -12.29
C LYS A 141 0.98 -22.34 -12.11
N ALA A 142 0.97 -23.65 -12.34
CA ALA A 142 2.16 -24.48 -12.18
C ALA A 142 2.97 -24.47 -13.47
N THR A 143 3.81 -23.45 -13.68
CA THR A 143 4.75 -23.47 -14.81
C THR A 143 6.19 -23.48 -14.33
N VAL A 144 6.95 -24.40 -14.93
CA VAL A 144 8.36 -24.68 -14.74
C VAL A 144 9.20 -23.45 -15.16
N GLU A 145 10.19 -23.13 -14.32
CA GLU A 145 11.33 -22.23 -14.58
C GLU A 145 11.10 -20.70 -14.61
N THR A 146 11.01 -20.12 -13.41
CA THR A 146 12.12 -19.30 -12.87
C THR A 146 11.96 -19.29 -11.35
N GLU A 147 12.69 -20.17 -10.65
CA GLU A 147 12.66 -20.21 -9.19
C GLU A 147 13.37 -18.96 -8.64
N THR A 148 12.61 -17.90 -8.36
CA THR A 148 13.14 -16.84 -7.49
C THR A 148 13.17 -17.39 -6.07
N ILE A 149 14.37 -17.67 -5.59
CA ILE A 149 14.59 -18.12 -4.22
C ILE A 149 14.48 -16.90 -3.31
N GLY A 150 13.26 -16.64 -2.83
CA GLY A 150 13.03 -15.72 -1.73
C GLY A 150 13.59 -16.30 -0.43
N THR A 151 13.78 -15.46 0.58
CA THR A 151 14.13 -15.92 1.93
C THR A 151 13.04 -15.52 2.91
N ARG A 152 12.41 -16.49 3.56
CA ARG A 152 11.42 -16.23 4.61
C ARG A 152 12.01 -16.48 5.97
N ARG A 153 11.66 -15.66 6.96
CA ARG A 153 12.12 -15.87 8.34
C ARG A 153 11.44 -17.12 8.90
N ALA A 154 12.23 -18.16 9.12
CA ALA A 154 11.79 -19.47 9.62
C ALA A 154 11.85 -19.61 11.15
N GLY A 155 12.54 -18.69 11.85
CA GLY A 155 12.57 -18.68 13.31
C GLY A 155 13.92 -18.29 13.89
N LEU A 156 14.28 -18.94 15.01
CA LEU A 156 15.53 -18.71 15.74
C LEU A 156 16.32 -20.01 15.87
N THR A 157 17.62 -19.95 15.66
CA THR A 157 18.57 -21.05 15.88
C THR A 157 19.64 -20.62 16.89
N THR A 158 20.36 -21.59 17.46
CA THR A 158 21.44 -21.36 18.44
C THR A 158 22.79 -21.09 17.78
N ALA A 159 22.94 -21.43 16.50
CA ALA A 159 24.15 -21.24 15.72
C ALA A 159 23.82 -20.62 14.35
N GLY A 160 24.65 -19.70 13.89
CA GLY A 160 24.44 -18.99 12.63
C GLY A 160 25.54 -17.97 12.35
N THR A 161 25.42 -17.27 11.21
CA THR A 161 26.36 -16.20 10.84
C THR A 161 26.15 -14.97 11.73
N PRO A 162 27.22 -14.22 12.07
CA PRO A 162 27.11 -13.02 12.91
C PRO A 162 26.12 -11.96 12.39
N ASN A 163 25.93 -11.87 11.06
CA ASN A 163 24.97 -10.96 10.44
C ASN A 163 23.52 -11.27 10.84
N ASN A 164 23.21 -12.52 11.14
CA ASN A 164 21.89 -12.96 11.54
C ASN A 164 21.71 -12.97 13.07
N LEU A 165 22.68 -12.46 13.85
CA LEU A 165 22.60 -12.50 15.31
C LEU A 165 21.46 -11.62 15.83
N ASN A 166 20.50 -12.25 16.49
CA ASN A 166 19.42 -11.55 17.17
C ASN A 166 19.89 -11.06 18.56
N LEU A 167 20.39 -9.82 18.60
CA LEU A 167 20.96 -9.23 19.80
C LEU A 167 19.95 -9.19 20.97
N VAL A 168 18.69 -8.83 20.70
CA VAL A 168 17.66 -8.68 21.75
C VAL A 168 17.35 -10.02 22.40
N ARG A 169 17.16 -11.08 21.60
CA ARG A 169 16.88 -12.43 22.12
C ARG A 169 18.10 -13.00 22.85
N THR A 170 19.30 -12.79 22.30
CA THR A 170 20.56 -13.20 22.92
C THR A 170 20.76 -12.55 24.29
N MET A 171 20.57 -11.23 24.38
CA MET A 171 20.73 -10.48 25.63
C MET A 171 19.66 -10.86 26.67
N ARG A 172 18.44 -11.19 26.25
CA ARG A 172 17.38 -11.68 27.14
C ARG A 172 17.73 -13.04 27.74
N ASN A 173 18.22 -13.99 26.93
CA ASN A 173 18.65 -15.31 27.42
C ASN A 173 19.83 -15.18 28.38
N SER A 174 20.83 -14.39 27.98
CA SER A 174 21.99 -14.05 28.80
C SER A 174 21.61 -13.45 30.16
N LEU A 175 20.65 -12.51 30.18
CA LEU A 175 20.13 -11.94 31.42
C LEU A 175 19.45 -13.02 32.29
N GLY A 176 18.58 -13.85 31.71
CA GLY A 176 17.91 -14.94 32.41
C GLY A 176 18.91 -15.92 33.05
N ARG A 177 19.93 -16.34 32.30
CA ARG A 177 21.01 -17.22 32.80
C ARG A 177 21.80 -16.57 33.94
N ARG A 178 22.16 -15.28 33.81
CA ARG A 178 22.85 -14.55 34.88
C ARG A 178 22.03 -14.45 36.16
N ILE A 179 20.71 -14.29 36.05
CA ILE A 179 19.80 -14.28 37.20
C ILE A 179 19.74 -15.67 37.83
N ALA A 180 19.53 -16.72 37.02
CA ALA A 180 19.42 -18.11 37.49
C ALA A 180 20.71 -18.59 38.19
N LEU A 181 21.87 -18.23 37.65
CA LEU A 181 23.18 -18.58 38.23
C LEU A 181 23.67 -17.56 39.27
N GLN A 182 22.81 -16.62 39.67
CA GLN A 182 23.09 -15.59 40.69
C GLN A 182 24.42 -14.87 40.46
N ARG A 183 24.66 -14.45 39.22
CA ARG A 183 25.90 -13.73 38.90
C ARG A 183 25.92 -12.40 39.67
N PRO A 184 26.98 -12.13 40.46
CA PRO A 184 27.12 -10.86 41.16
C PRO A 184 27.11 -9.67 40.18
N SER A 185 26.48 -8.58 40.60
CA SER A 185 26.39 -7.36 39.80
C SER A 185 27.75 -6.67 39.66
N THR A 186 27.90 -5.84 38.61
CA THR A 186 29.12 -5.01 38.49
C THR A 186 29.24 -3.98 39.60
N LYS A 187 28.11 -3.49 40.12
CA LYS A 187 28.06 -2.56 41.24
C LYS A 187 28.60 -3.19 42.52
N SER A 188 28.11 -4.37 42.89
CA SER A 188 28.55 -5.08 44.10
C SER A 188 30.04 -5.43 44.08
N GLN A 189 30.61 -5.77 42.92
CA GLN A 189 32.06 -5.96 42.83
C GLN A 189 32.81 -4.65 43.08
N ARG A 190 32.40 -3.55 42.44
CA ARG A 190 33.06 -2.24 42.59
C ARG A 190 32.99 -1.70 44.02
N GLU A 191 31.87 -1.93 44.71
CA GLU A 191 31.70 -1.54 46.12
C GLU A 191 32.68 -2.28 47.03
N LEU A 192 32.85 -3.60 46.82
CA LEU A 192 33.84 -4.39 47.55
C LEU A 192 35.27 -3.99 47.21
N GLU A 193 35.57 -3.69 45.93
CA GLU A 193 36.89 -3.20 45.51
C GLU A 193 37.22 -1.85 46.17
N ALA A 194 36.24 -0.94 46.25
CA ALA A 194 36.42 0.35 46.92
C ALA A 194 36.64 0.18 48.44
N GLN A 195 35.87 -0.67 49.11
CA GLN A 195 36.04 -0.94 50.55
C GLN A 195 37.41 -1.58 50.86
N VAL A 196 37.88 -2.49 50.00
CA VAL A 196 39.22 -3.08 50.13
C VAL A 196 40.30 -2.02 49.93
N ALA A 197 40.17 -1.17 48.91
CA ALA A 197 41.14 -0.10 48.64
C ALA A 197 41.22 0.92 49.79
N GLU A 198 40.07 1.36 50.32
CA GLU A 198 39.99 2.29 51.45
C GLU A 198 40.70 1.75 52.70
N LEU A 199 40.55 0.46 52.99
CA LEU A 199 41.23 -0.19 54.12
C LEU A 199 42.72 -0.45 53.87
N GLU A 200 43.14 -0.58 52.60
CA GLU A 200 44.55 -0.75 52.23
C GLU A 200 45.34 0.56 52.30
N GLU A 201 44.69 1.71 52.07
CA GLU A 201 45.29 3.06 52.16
C GLU A 201 45.56 3.54 53.60
N LEU A 202 45.01 2.86 54.62
CA LEU A 202 45.27 3.20 56.02
C LEU A 202 46.69 2.79 56.45
N ASP A 203 47.50 3.78 56.86
CA ASP A 203 48.90 3.63 57.30
C ASP A 203 49.06 2.74 58.56
N ALA A 204 48.08 2.76 59.47
CA ALA A 204 48.06 1.92 60.67
C ALA A 204 46.67 1.32 60.86
N ARG A 205 46.58 -0.01 60.82
CA ARG A 205 45.32 -0.76 60.92
C ARG A 205 45.16 -1.36 62.32
N SER A 206 43.97 -1.22 62.88
CA SER A 206 43.56 -1.97 64.06
C SER A 206 43.48 -3.47 63.74
N PRO A 207 43.70 -4.39 64.71
CA PRO A 207 43.49 -5.83 64.51
C PRO A 207 42.09 -6.14 63.93
N SER A 208 41.06 -5.41 64.37
CA SER A 208 39.70 -5.54 63.83
C SER A 208 39.55 -5.11 62.36
N GLN A 209 40.37 -4.15 61.89
CA GLN A 209 40.40 -3.70 60.51
C GLN A 209 41.18 -4.68 59.62
N GLU A 210 42.19 -5.35 60.16
CA GLU A 210 42.90 -6.43 59.46
C GLU A 210 42.00 -7.64 59.23
N ASP A 211 41.22 -8.04 60.25
CA ASP A 211 40.23 -9.11 60.15
C ASP A 211 39.15 -8.78 59.09
N LEU A 212 38.64 -7.54 59.11
CA LEU A 212 37.65 -7.07 58.14
C LEU A 212 38.21 -7.05 56.71
N LEU A 213 39.46 -6.59 56.53
CA LEU A 213 40.14 -6.59 55.24
C LEU A 213 40.29 -8.03 54.70
N ALA A 214 40.67 -8.97 55.55
CA ALA A 214 40.76 -10.38 55.18
C ALA A 214 39.40 -10.96 54.75
N GLU A 215 38.33 -10.63 55.47
CA GLU A 215 36.97 -11.05 55.12
C GLU A 215 36.50 -10.46 53.77
N LEU A 216 36.75 -9.17 53.55
CA LEU A 216 36.38 -8.49 52.31
C LEU A 216 37.14 -9.03 51.10
N LYS A 217 38.44 -9.33 51.25
CA LYS A 217 39.25 -9.99 50.21
C LYS A 217 38.70 -11.37 49.86
N LEU A 218 38.30 -12.16 50.86
CA LEU A 218 37.70 -13.48 50.64
C LEU A 218 36.36 -13.39 49.90
N LYS A 219 35.51 -12.42 50.27
CA LYS A 219 34.25 -12.13 49.55
C LYS A 219 34.49 -11.68 48.11
N LEU A 220 35.47 -10.80 47.89
CA LEU A 220 35.88 -10.32 46.58
C LEU A 220 36.30 -11.47 45.66
N ASP A 221 37.13 -12.37 46.15
CA ASP A 221 37.60 -13.55 45.41
C ASP A 221 36.44 -14.49 45.06
N GLY A 222 35.49 -14.68 45.98
CA GLY A 222 34.25 -15.41 45.72
C GLY A 222 33.44 -14.81 44.57
N ILE A 223 33.26 -13.49 44.56
CA ILE A 223 32.56 -12.77 43.49
C ILE A 223 33.32 -12.86 42.16
N ARG A 224 34.64 -12.66 42.18
CA ARG A 224 35.49 -12.77 40.98
C ARG A 224 35.42 -14.17 40.38
N ARG A 225 35.50 -15.21 41.21
CA ARG A 225 35.35 -16.60 40.78
C ARG A 225 33.98 -16.85 40.15
N LYS A 226 32.88 -16.43 40.78
CA LYS A 226 31.52 -16.58 40.22
C LYS A 226 31.36 -15.83 38.88
N ARG A 227 31.91 -14.61 38.77
CA ARG A 227 31.86 -13.83 37.52
C ARG A 227 32.72 -14.41 36.39
N ARG A 228 33.81 -15.11 36.73
CA ARG A 228 34.64 -15.83 35.76
C ARG A 228 33.94 -17.07 35.21
N VAL A 229 33.28 -17.83 36.08
CA VAL A 229 32.52 -19.03 35.69
C VAL A 229 31.27 -18.66 34.89
N VAL A 230 30.54 -17.64 35.34
CA VAL A 230 29.30 -17.19 34.68
C VAL A 230 29.62 -16.03 33.73
N GLY A 231 30.00 -16.36 32.49
CA GLY A 231 30.28 -15.39 31.42
C GLY A 231 29.14 -14.42 31.13
N TYR A 232 29.44 -13.23 30.58
CA TYR A 232 28.42 -12.18 30.35
C TYR A 232 27.48 -12.57 29.22
N ILE A 233 28.04 -12.98 28.10
CA ILE A 233 27.36 -13.71 27.05
C ILE A 233 28.07 -15.06 26.95
N ASP A 234 27.29 -16.12 26.88
CA ASP A 234 27.76 -17.48 26.68
C ASP A 234 27.31 -17.95 25.29
N PRO A 235 28.05 -18.80 24.57
CA PRO A 235 27.60 -19.42 23.32
C PRO A 235 26.17 -19.99 23.38
N LEU A 236 25.76 -20.51 24.55
CA LEU A 236 24.39 -21.03 24.77
C LEU A 236 23.31 -19.94 24.72
N ASP A 237 23.67 -18.68 24.97
CA ASP A 237 22.74 -17.55 24.94
C ASP A 237 22.46 -17.08 23.51
N LEU A 238 23.38 -17.35 22.56
CA LEU A 238 23.34 -16.81 21.21
C LEU A 238 22.08 -17.31 20.48
N ARG A 239 21.38 -16.38 19.84
CA ARG A 239 20.22 -16.67 18.99
C ARG A 239 20.39 -15.97 17.65
N TYR A 240 20.22 -16.72 16.58
CA TYR A 240 20.34 -16.26 15.21
C TYR A 240 19.00 -16.34 14.50
N ASP A 241 18.64 -15.29 13.78
CA ASP A 241 17.48 -15.29 12.91
C ASP A 241 17.75 -16.25 11.74
N THR A 242 16.84 -17.20 11.56
CA THR A 242 16.97 -18.23 10.53
C THR A 242 16.06 -17.89 9.37
N PHE A 243 16.60 -18.03 8.17
CA PHE A 243 15.87 -17.85 6.93
C PHE A 243 15.87 -19.18 6.19
N VAL A 244 14.72 -19.56 5.67
CA VAL A 244 14.58 -20.75 4.82
C VAL A 244 14.26 -20.25 3.41
N PRO A 245 14.87 -20.85 2.37
CA PRO A 245 14.50 -20.55 1.00
C PRO A 245 13.00 -20.83 0.81
N GLU A 246 12.27 -19.80 0.38
CA GLU A 246 10.88 -19.92 -0.02
C GLU A 246 10.86 -19.83 -1.54
N LYS A 247 10.28 -20.85 -2.18
CA LYS A 247 10.03 -20.81 -3.62
C LYS A 247 8.89 -19.82 -3.82
N ILE A 248 9.21 -18.62 -4.31
CA ILE A 248 8.19 -17.69 -4.76
C ILE A 248 7.77 -18.18 -6.14
N ARG A 249 6.53 -18.63 -6.25
CA ARG A 249 5.94 -19.04 -7.53
C ARG A 249 5.45 -17.77 -8.22
N ASN A 250 6.02 -17.44 -9.37
CA ASN A 250 5.59 -16.29 -10.14
C ASN A 250 4.47 -16.73 -11.08
N SER A 251 3.27 -16.21 -10.87
CA SER A 251 2.13 -16.39 -11.79
C SER A 251 2.34 -15.50 -13.02
N ARG A 252 2.33 -16.08 -14.22
CA ARG A 252 2.30 -15.34 -15.48
C ARG A 252 0.86 -14.93 -15.77
N ALA A 253 0.69 -13.74 -16.31
CA ALA A 253 -0.60 -13.23 -16.72
C ALA A 253 -0.52 -12.50 -18.07
N VAL A 254 -1.56 -12.63 -18.88
CA VAL A 254 -1.73 -11.91 -20.13
C VAL A 254 -3.02 -11.10 -20.07
N VAL A 255 -2.95 -9.84 -20.46
CA VAL A 255 -4.10 -8.93 -20.50
C VAL A 255 -4.36 -8.51 -21.94
N PHE A 256 -5.56 -8.82 -22.42
CA PHE A 256 -6.04 -8.44 -23.74
C PHE A 256 -6.81 -7.13 -23.68
N CYS A 257 -6.33 -6.13 -24.40
CA CYS A 257 -6.96 -4.83 -24.54
C CYS A 257 -7.69 -4.75 -25.89
N LEU A 258 -9.01 -4.85 -25.86
CA LEU A 258 -9.89 -4.80 -27.04
C LEU A 258 -10.49 -3.39 -27.17
N MET A 259 -10.02 -2.61 -28.14
CA MET A 259 -10.57 -1.27 -28.40
C MET A 259 -11.32 -1.24 -29.73
N ASP A 260 -12.53 -0.69 -29.69
CA ASP A 260 -13.27 -0.34 -30.88
C ASP A 260 -12.68 0.95 -31.50
N VAL A 261 -12.45 0.93 -32.81
CA VAL A 261 -11.97 2.09 -33.58
C VAL A 261 -12.88 2.40 -34.76
N SER A 262 -14.13 1.92 -34.70
CA SER A 262 -15.17 2.15 -35.68
C SER A 262 -15.50 3.63 -35.91
N GLY A 263 -16.38 3.87 -36.89
CA GLY A 263 -16.88 5.20 -37.23
C GLY A 263 -17.89 5.78 -36.24
N SER A 264 -18.57 4.94 -35.44
CA SER A 264 -19.52 5.38 -34.40
C SER A 264 -18.79 6.03 -33.22
N MET A 265 -17.57 5.56 -32.93
CA MET A 265 -16.70 6.17 -31.93
C MET A 265 -16.08 7.49 -32.43
N GLN A 266 -16.60 8.62 -31.93
CA GLN A 266 -16.04 9.94 -32.23
C GLN A 266 -14.74 10.18 -31.44
N GLU A 267 -14.12 11.36 -31.62
CA GLU A 267 -12.84 11.68 -31.00
C GLU A 267 -12.90 11.63 -29.46
N ARG A 268 -14.05 12.00 -28.89
CA ARG A 268 -14.30 11.98 -27.44
C ARG A 268 -14.33 10.56 -26.89
N GLU A 269 -15.09 9.67 -27.53
CA GLU A 269 -15.25 8.28 -27.11
C GLU A 269 -13.90 7.54 -27.23
N LYS A 270 -13.17 7.78 -28.31
CA LYS A 270 -11.80 7.27 -28.49
C LYS A 270 -10.86 7.77 -27.41
N ASP A 271 -10.95 9.04 -27.02
CA ASP A 271 -10.13 9.59 -25.94
C ASP A 271 -10.44 8.96 -24.57
N LEU A 272 -11.72 8.72 -24.26
CA LEU A 272 -12.12 8.00 -23.04
C LEU A 272 -11.61 6.55 -23.01
N ALA A 273 -11.74 5.82 -24.11
CA ALA A 273 -11.21 4.46 -24.26
C ALA A 273 -9.69 4.43 -24.05
N LYS A 274 -8.96 5.33 -24.71
CA LYS A 274 -7.50 5.43 -24.60
C LYS A 274 -7.05 5.73 -23.18
N ARG A 275 -7.75 6.61 -22.46
CA ARG A 275 -7.45 6.92 -21.05
C ARG A 275 -7.62 5.70 -20.15
N PHE A 276 -8.68 4.91 -20.35
CA PHE A 276 -8.89 3.67 -19.61
C PHE A 276 -7.76 2.66 -19.87
N PHE A 277 -7.42 2.40 -21.14
CA PHE A 277 -6.34 1.47 -21.49
C PHE A 277 -4.96 1.96 -21.08
N LEU A 278 -4.71 3.27 -21.09
CA LEU A 278 -3.46 3.84 -20.59
C LEU A 278 -3.33 3.62 -19.08
N LEU A 279 -4.40 3.83 -18.31
CA LEU A 279 -4.41 3.58 -16.88
C LEU A 279 -4.16 2.10 -16.58
N LEU A 280 -4.78 1.20 -17.35
CA LEU A 280 -4.55 -0.23 -17.27
C LEU A 280 -3.11 -0.61 -17.59
N HIS A 281 -2.54 -0.06 -18.66
CA HIS A 281 -1.14 -0.27 -19.02
C HIS A 281 -0.20 0.19 -17.89
N LEU A 282 -0.40 1.40 -17.35
CA LEU A 282 0.40 1.92 -16.24
C LEU A 282 0.28 1.06 -14.98
N PHE A 283 -0.92 0.54 -14.70
CA PHE A 283 -1.17 -0.36 -13.58
C PHE A 283 -0.40 -1.67 -13.73
N LEU A 284 -0.45 -2.29 -14.91
CA LEU A 284 0.21 -3.57 -15.18
C LEU A 284 1.73 -3.44 -15.17
N THR A 285 2.27 -2.47 -15.92
CA THR A 285 3.71 -2.20 -16.01
C THR A 285 4.32 -1.88 -14.65
N ARG A 286 3.55 -1.24 -13.74
CA ARG A 286 4.03 -0.89 -12.40
C ARG A 286 3.81 -1.99 -11.35
N GLY A 287 2.70 -2.72 -11.46
CA GLY A 287 2.23 -3.69 -10.46
C GLY A 287 2.76 -5.10 -10.67
N TYR A 288 3.11 -5.48 -11.90
CA TYR A 288 3.39 -6.87 -12.27
C TYR A 288 4.59 -7.00 -13.19
N GLU A 289 5.65 -7.66 -12.72
CA GLU A 289 6.88 -7.88 -13.48
C GLU A 289 6.72 -8.92 -14.62
N HIS A 290 5.76 -9.83 -14.49
CA HIS A 290 5.55 -10.95 -15.42
C HIS A 290 4.16 -10.91 -16.08
N THR A 291 3.78 -9.73 -16.57
CA THR A 291 2.56 -9.54 -17.37
C THR A 291 2.87 -9.21 -18.81
N GLU A 292 2.15 -9.85 -19.73
CA GLU A 292 2.15 -9.48 -21.15
C GLU A 292 0.85 -8.75 -21.48
N ILE A 293 0.94 -7.74 -22.35
CA ILE A 293 -0.21 -6.94 -22.78
C ILE A 293 -0.36 -7.13 -24.29
N VAL A 294 -1.54 -7.56 -24.72
CA VAL A 294 -1.86 -7.75 -26.13
C VAL A 294 -2.92 -6.72 -26.52
N PHE A 295 -2.60 -5.88 -27.50
CA PHE A 295 -3.51 -4.86 -27.99
C PHE A 295 -4.21 -5.34 -29.27
N VAL A 296 -5.54 -5.35 -29.23
CA VAL A 296 -6.37 -5.70 -30.39
C VAL A 296 -7.31 -4.53 -30.66
N ARG A 297 -7.23 -4.00 -31.87
CA ARG A 297 -8.21 -3.04 -32.38
C ARG A 297 -9.19 -3.74 -33.29
N HIS A 298 -10.42 -3.25 -33.34
CA HIS A 298 -11.43 -3.80 -34.24
C HIS A 298 -12.29 -2.74 -34.90
N THR A 299 -12.71 -3.06 -36.12
CA THR A 299 -13.79 -2.40 -36.86
C THR A 299 -14.72 -3.51 -37.39
N HIS A 300 -14.74 -3.71 -38.71
CA HIS A 300 -15.34 -4.84 -39.41
C HIS A 300 -14.38 -6.03 -39.52
N TYR A 301 -13.10 -5.83 -39.18
CA TYR A 301 -12.09 -6.85 -38.91
C TYR A 301 -11.34 -6.49 -37.63
N ALA A 302 -10.74 -7.49 -36.99
CA ALA A 302 -9.88 -7.31 -35.82
C ALA A 302 -8.42 -7.63 -36.15
N GLN A 303 -7.52 -6.85 -35.58
CA GLN A 303 -6.08 -6.99 -35.79
C GLN A 303 -5.33 -6.77 -34.48
N GLU A 304 -4.32 -7.60 -34.23
CA GLU A 304 -3.32 -7.34 -33.20
C GLU A 304 -2.38 -6.22 -33.66
N VAL A 305 -2.13 -5.27 -32.76
CA VAL A 305 -1.29 -4.10 -33.01
C VAL A 305 -0.32 -3.88 -31.85
N ASP A 306 0.70 -3.06 -32.10
CA ASP A 306 1.59 -2.57 -31.05
C ASP A 306 0.96 -1.38 -30.30
N GLU A 307 1.61 -0.99 -29.20
CA GLU A 307 1.16 0.09 -28.32
C GLU A 307 0.98 1.42 -29.07
N GLU A 308 1.94 1.80 -29.91
CA GLU A 308 1.89 3.06 -30.65
C GLU A 308 0.72 3.08 -31.64
N THR A 309 0.54 2.00 -32.42
CA THR A 309 -0.60 1.91 -33.35
C THR A 309 -1.92 1.87 -32.59
N PHE A 310 -2.00 1.19 -31.44
CA PHE A 310 -3.22 1.15 -30.64
C PHE A 310 -3.65 2.54 -30.19
N PHE A 311 -2.75 3.36 -29.65
CA PHE A 311 -3.11 4.67 -29.11
C PHE A 311 -3.17 5.80 -30.15
N TYR A 312 -2.42 5.73 -31.24
CA TYR A 312 -2.27 6.87 -32.16
C TYR A 312 -2.83 6.67 -33.56
N ALA A 313 -3.07 5.42 -34.00
CA ALA A 313 -3.56 5.18 -35.35
C ALA A 313 -4.99 5.71 -35.54
N ARG A 314 -5.24 6.23 -36.74
CA ARG A 314 -6.56 6.68 -37.18
C ARG A 314 -7.10 5.69 -38.20
N GLU A 315 -8.16 5.01 -37.83
CA GLU A 315 -8.88 4.09 -38.70
C GLU A 315 -10.38 4.35 -38.51
N THR A 316 -11.15 4.11 -39.57
CA THR A 316 -12.60 4.26 -39.58
C THR A 316 -13.20 3.10 -40.36
N GLY A 317 -14.29 2.53 -39.84
CA GLY A 317 -14.94 1.36 -40.43
C GLY A 317 -16.25 1.04 -39.72
N GLY A 318 -16.93 -0.03 -40.15
CA GLY A 318 -18.10 -0.54 -39.43
C GLY A 318 -17.73 -1.18 -38.09
N THR A 319 -18.74 -1.50 -37.29
CA THR A 319 -18.57 -2.06 -35.94
C THR A 319 -19.07 -3.50 -35.90
N ILE A 320 -18.14 -4.45 -35.86
CA ILE A 320 -18.42 -5.90 -35.68
C ILE A 320 -17.56 -6.41 -34.53
N VAL A 321 -18.16 -6.43 -33.34
CA VAL A 321 -17.47 -6.74 -32.09
C VAL A 321 -17.03 -8.20 -32.02
N SER A 322 -17.76 -9.13 -32.64
CA SER A 322 -17.40 -10.55 -32.61
C SER A 322 -16.02 -10.83 -33.20
N THR A 323 -15.57 -10.02 -34.16
CA THR A 323 -14.23 -10.18 -34.76
C THR A 323 -13.12 -10.00 -33.73
N ALA A 324 -13.30 -9.09 -32.77
CA ALA A 324 -12.32 -8.86 -31.70
C ALA A 324 -12.22 -10.06 -30.76
N LEU A 325 -13.36 -10.64 -30.38
CA LEU A 325 -13.43 -11.81 -29.50
C LEU A 325 -12.85 -13.05 -30.19
N GLU A 326 -13.10 -13.22 -31.48
CA GLU A 326 -12.50 -14.30 -32.28
C GLU A 326 -11.00 -14.14 -32.39
N LYS A 327 -10.50 -12.91 -32.61
CA LYS A 327 -9.07 -12.66 -32.66
C LYS A 327 -8.39 -12.87 -31.30
N MET A 328 -9.04 -12.49 -30.21
CA MET A 328 -8.57 -12.77 -28.86
C MET A 328 -8.44 -14.29 -28.64
N LYS A 329 -9.45 -15.06 -29.03
CA LYS A 329 -9.42 -16.52 -28.92
C LYS A 329 -8.29 -17.14 -29.77
N GLU A 330 -8.16 -16.71 -31.02
CA GLU A 330 -7.09 -17.17 -31.92
C GLU A 330 -5.71 -16.98 -31.26
N ILE A 331 -5.46 -15.79 -30.69
CA ILE A 331 -4.20 -15.48 -30.01
C ILE A 331 -4.01 -16.33 -28.75
N ILE A 332 -5.07 -16.54 -27.96
CA ILE A 332 -5.03 -17.39 -26.77
C ILE A 332 -4.62 -18.82 -27.15
N ASP A 333 -5.29 -19.41 -28.15
CA ASP A 333 -5.04 -20.78 -28.60
C ASP A 333 -3.62 -20.94 -29.18
N GLU A 334 -3.04 -19.90 -29.80
CA GLU A 334 -1.70 -19.93 -30.39
C GLU A 334 -0.56 -19.70 -29.40
N ARG A 335 -0.71 -18.75 -28.47
CA ARG A 335 0.40 -18.24 -27.63
C ARG A 335 0.22 -18.45 -26.12
N TYR A 336 -1.02 -18.56 -25.64
CA TYR A 336 -1.32 -18.46 -24.21
C TYR A 336 -2.17 -19.63 -23.72
N PRO A 337 -1.57 -20.82 -23.52
CA PRO A 337 -2.28 -21.97 -22.98
C PRO A 337 -2.86 -21.65 -21.58
N PRO A 338 -4.18 -21.86 -21.33
CA PRO A 338 -4.84 -21.50 -20.06
C PRO A 338 -4.33 -22.24 -18.82
N ASP A 339 -3.60 -23.34 -19.01
CA ASP A 339 -2.98 -24.10 -17.92
C ASP A 339 -1.74 -23.40 -17.35
N GLU A 340 -1.07 -22.56 -18.15
CA GLU A 340 0.17 -21.88 -17.78
C GLU A 340 -0.03 -20.38 -17.52
N TRP A 341 -0.99 -19.76 -18.21
CA TRP A 341 -1.23 -18.32 -18.16
C TRP A 341 -2.55 -17.99 -17.46
N ASN A 342 -2.54 -16.92 -16.66
CA ASN A 342 -3.78 -16.26 -16.27
C ASN A 342 -4.17 -15.26 -17.37
N ILE A 343 -5.36 -15.42 -17.92
CA ILE A 343 -5.87 -14.65 -19.05
C ILE A 343 -6.92 -13.65 -18.55
N TYR A 344 -6.73 -12.40 -18.93
CA TYR A 344 -7.61 -11.29 -18.59
C TYR A 344 -8.07 -10.59 -19.88
N GLY A 345 -9.33 -10.19 -19.92
CA GLY A 345 -9.89 -9.39 -21.02
C GLY A 345 -10.36 -8.02 -20.54
N ALA A 346 -10.05 -6.98 -21.29
CA ALA A 346 -10.55 -5.63 -21.08
C ALA A 346 -11.03 -5.07 -22.42
N GLN A 347 -12.33 -4.78 -22.52
CA GLN A 347 -12.97 -4.31 -23.75
C GLN A 347 -13.57 -2.93 -23.54
N ALA A 348 -13.35 -2.02 -24.49
CA ALA A 348 -14.04 -0.73 -24.56
C ALA A 348 -14.70 -0.53 -25.94
N SER A 349 -15.99 -0.18 -25.94
CA SER A 349 -16.79 0.09 -27.14
C SER A 349 -17.94 1.05 -26.78
N ASP A 350 -18.54 1.69 -27.78
CA ASP A 350 -19.72 2.55 -27.64
C ASP A 350 -21.06 1.78 -27.57
N GLY A 351 -21.02 0.45 -27.73
CA GLY A 351 -22.20 -0.41 -27.60
C GLY A 351 -22.98 -0.60 -28.90
N GLU A 352 -22.64 0.14 -29.96
CA GLU A 352 -23.24 -0.04 -31.28
C GLU A 352 -22.66 -1.28 -31.96
N ASN A 353 -23.53 -2.16 -32.47
CA ASN A 353 -23.09 -3.36 -33.16
C ASN A 353 -23.96 -3.64 -34.38
N PHE A 354 -23.36 -4.13 -35.46
CA PHE A 354 -24.08 -4.32 -36.72
C PHE A 354 -24.90 -5.62 -36.74
N GLY A 355 -26.22 -5.53 -36.87
CA GLY A 355 -27.10 -6.66 -37.13
C GLY A 355 -27.29 -7.60 -35.93
N ASN A 356 -27.10 -8.91 -36.12
CA ASN A 356 -27.30 -9.95 -35.09
C ASN A 356 -25.99 -10.35 -34.38
N ASP A 357 -24.97 -9.48 -34.44
CA ASP A 357 -23.63 -9.79 -33.95
C ASP A 357 -23.56 -9.87 -32.42
N SER A 358 -24.37 -9.10 -31.70
CA SER A 358 -24.39 -9.11 -30.22
C SER A 358 -24.74 -10.48 -29.63
N VAL A 359 -25.61 -11.25 -30.30
CA VAL A 359 -25.95 -12.63 -29.92
C VAL A 359 -24.75 -13.56 -30.13
N ARG A 360 -23.98 -13.34 -31.20
CA ARG A 360 -22.74 -14.08 -31.47
C ARG A 360 -21.68 -13.74 -30.43
N CYS A 361 -21.52 -12.46 -30.07
CA CYS A 361 -20.60 -12.02 -29.01
C CYS A 361 -20.91 -12.70 -27.69
N ARG A 362 -22.19 -12.71 -27.27
CA ARG A 362 -22.63 -13.42 -26.05
C ARG A 362 -22.20 -14.88 -26.06
N LYS A 363 -22.41 -15.56 -27.19
CA LYS A 363 -22.07 -16.98 -27.34
C LYS A 363 -20.56 -17.22 -27.24
N ILE A 364 -19.75 -16.46 -27.96
CA ILE A 364 -18.28 -16.59 -27.93
C ILE A 364 -17.76 -16.30 -26.51
N LEU A 365 -18.26 -15.23 -25.89
CA LEU A 365 -17.83 -14.83 -24.56
C LEU A 365 -18.15 -15.91 -23.52
N THR A 366 -19.37 -16.44 -23.52
CA THR A 366 -19.83 -17.43 -22.52
C THR A 366 -19.24 -18.81 -22.74
N GLU A 367 -19.20 -19.30 -23.98
CA GLU A 367 -18.79 -20.68 -24.29
C GLU A 367 -17.27 -20.84 -24.46
N GLN A 368 -16.55 -19.80 -24.87
CA GLN A 368 -15.16 -19.93 -25.34
C GLN A 368 -14.16 -19.10 -24.53
N LEU A 369 -14.48 -17.84 -24.19
CA LEU A 369 -13.53 -16.94 -23.52
C LEU A 369 -13.62 -16.99 -22.00
N LEU A 370 -14.81 -16.82 -21.42
CA LEU A 370 -14.99 -16.81 -19.97
C LEU A 370 -14.55 -18.10 -19.26
N PRO A 371 -14.68 -19.31 -19.83
CA PRO A 371 -14.15 -20.52 -19.20
C PRO A 371 -12.62 -20.53 -19.03
N VAL A 372 -11.89 -19.79 -19.87
CA VAL A 372 -10.43 -19.73 -19.84
C VAL A 372 -9.89 -18.45 -19.19
N CYS A 373 -10.69 -17.40 -19.12
CA CYS A 373 -10.32 -16.12 -18.50
C CYS A 373 -10.57 -16.12 -16.98
N GLN A 374 -9.66 -15.51 -16.21
CA GLN A 374 -9.84 -15.27 -14.77
C GLN A 374 -10.77 -14.08 -14.53
N PHE A 375 -10.74 -13.07 -15.39
CA PHE A 375 -11.59 -11.90 -15.28
C PHE A 375 -11.73 -11.18 -16.63
N TYR A 376 -12.93 -10.69 -16.91
CA TYR A 376 -13.23 -9.92 -18.11
C TYR A 376 -13.98 -8.64 -17.75
N ALA A 377 -13.43 -7.49 -18.11
CA ALA A 377 -14.01 -6.18 -17.91
C ALA A 377 -14.52 -5.59 -19.23
N TYR A 378 -15.79 -5.17 -19.24
CA TYR A 378 -16.38 -4.43 -20.35
C TYR A 378 -16.71 -3.00 -19.93
N VAL A 379 -16.29 -2.04 -20.74
CA VAL A 379 -16.56 -0.62 -20.58
C VAL A 379 -17.37 -0.13 -21.77
N GLU A 380 -18.61 0.26 -21.53
CA GLU A 380 -19.44 0.91 -22.53
C GLU A 380 -19.27 2.43 -22.43
N ILE A 381 -18.92 3.08 -23.54
CA ILE A 381 -18.72 4.52 -23.60
C ILE A 381 -20.00 5.16 -24.11
N VAL A 382 -20.63 5.97 -23.27
CA VAL A 382 -21.94 6.56 -23.53
C VAL A 382 -21.81 8.05 -23.82
N GLU A 383 -22.66 8.57 -24.70
CA GLU A 383 -22.76 10.00 -24.94
C GLU A 383 -23.11 10.80 -23.67
N GLU A 384 -22.60 12.03 -23.57
CA GLU A 384 -22.85 12.90 -22.40
C GLU A 384 -24.33 13.19 -22.19
N ALA A 385 -25.09 13.34 -23.29
CA ALA A 385 -26.52 13.61 -23.27
C ALA A 385 -27.34 12.41 -22.74
N ALA A 386 -26.76 11.22 -22.76
CA ALA A 386 -27.40 9.98 -22.30
C ALA A 386 -27.00 9.62 -20.85
N GLN A 387 -26.64 10.61 -20.03
CA GLN A 387 -26.30 10.43 -18.60
C GLN A 387 -27.38 9.67 -17.82
N MET A 388 -28.65 9.77 -18.22
CA MET A 388 -29.77 8.98 -17.66
C MET A 388 -29.60 7.46 -17.80
N LEU A 389 -28.76 6.99 -18.73
CA LEU A 389 -28.42 5.56 -18.88
C LEU A 389 -27.43 5.08 -17.80
N LEU A 390 -26.67 5.96 -17.16
CA LEU A 390 -25.75 5.56 -16.09
C LEU A 390 -26.50 5.02 -14.87
N ASP A 391 -27.64 5.63 -14.54
CA ASP A 391 -28.47 5.23 -13.40
C ASP A 391 -29.41 4.06 -13.75
N ASN A 392 -29.70 3.87 -15.04
CA ASN A 392 -30.61 2.84 -15.54
C ASN A 392 -29.85 1.66 -16.15
N ASN A 393 -29.47 0.70 -15.29
CA ASN A 393 -28.84 -0.56 -15.71
C ASN A 393 -29.70 -1.41 -16.67
N GLU A 394 -30.99 -1.12 -16.80
CA GLU A 394 -31.92 -1.85 -17.67
C GLU A 394 -32.05 -1.27 -19.08
N ALA A 395 -31.66 -0.02 -19.29
CA ALA A 395 -31.68 0.64 -20.59
C ALA A 395 -30.29 0.59 -21.21
N GLY A 396 -30.18 0.43 -22.53
CA GLY A 396 -28.88 0.33 -23.20
C GLY A 396 -28.97 -0.20 -24.61
N GLU A 397 -27.86 -0.08 -25.33
CA GLU A 397 -27.70 -0.62 -26.67
C GLU A 397 -27.75 -2.15 -26.67
N ASP A 398 -27.92 -2.73 -27.86
CA ASP A 398 -28.10 -4.18 -28.03
C ASP A 398 -26.96 -4.99 -27.42
N LEU A 399 -25.71 -4.51 -27.52
CA LEU A 399 -24.55 -5.17 -26.92
C LEU A 399 -24.62 -5.19 -25.39
N TRP A 400 -24.99 -4.08 -24.76
CA TRP A 400 -25.14 -3.98 -23.30
C TRP A 400 -26.17 -4.98 -22.77
N GLN A 401 -27.31 -5.09 -23.43
CA GLN A 401 -28.36 -6.02 -23.01
C GLN A 401 -27.91 -7.49 -23.10
N ASN A 402 -27.19 -7.84 -24.15
CA ASN A 402 -26.64 -9.19 -24.31
C ASN A 402 -25.56 -9.48 -23.26
N TYR A 403 -24.68 -8.52 -22.95
CA TYR A 403 -23.64 -8.69 -21.95
C TYR A 403 -24.18 -8.67 -20.52
N ARG A 404 -25.29 -7.96 -20.25
CA ARG A 404 -26.00 -8.01 -18.96
C ARG A 404 -26.49 -9.41 -18.65
N GLN A 405 -26.95 -10.16 -19.66
CA GLN A 405 -27.33 -11.57 -19.48
C GLN A 405 -26.10 -12.41 -19.06
N VAL A 406 -24.94 -12.18 -19.69
CA VAL A 406 -23.68 -12.83 -19.31
C VAL A 406 -23.28 -12.51 -17.87
N LYS A 407 -23.41 -11.25 -17.44
CA LYS A 407 -23.16 -10.84 -16.04
C LYS A 407 -24.06 -11.55 -15.04
N GLY A 408 -25.29 -11.89 -15.43
CA GLY A 408 -26.21 -12.68 -14.61
C GLY A 408 -25.79 -14.16 -14.48
N GLU A 409 -25.03 -14.68 -15.43
CA GLU A 409 -24.61 -16.09 -15.48
C GLU A 409 -23.20 -16.32 -14.91
N VAL A 410 -22.28 -15.36 -15.07
CA VAL A 410 -20.85 -15.53 -14.79
C VAL A 410 -20.33 -14.47 -13.82
N ALA A 411 -19.76 -14.91 -12.70
CA ALA A 411 -19.31 -14.03 -11.62
C ALA A 411 -18.03 -13.22 -11.91
N HIS A 412 -17.19 -13.71 -12.82
CA HIS A 412 -15.92 -13.08 -13.21
C HIS A 412 -16.02 -12.24 -14.50
N PHE A 413 -17.23 -11.80 -14.82
CA PHE A 413 -17.50 -10.80 -15.85
C PHE A 413 -18.07 -9.53 -15.21
N GLU A 414 -17.41 -8.40 -15.43
CA GLU A 414 -17.88 -7.10 -14.95
C GLU A 414 -18.09 -6.13 -16.11
N MET A 415 -19.11 -5.29 -15.97
CA MET A 415 -19.45 -4.28 -16.96
C MET A 415 -19.80 -2.96 -16.29
N GLN A 416 -19.30 -1.86 -16.83
CA GLN A 416 -19.55 -0.50 -16.36
C GLN A 416 -19.66 0.49 -17.52
N ARG A 417 -20.28 1.65 -17.26
CA ARG A 417 -20.47 2.72 -18.25
C ARG A 417 -19.62 3.94 -17.94
N VAL A 418 -19.06 4.55 -18.98
CA VAL A 418 -18.27 5.78 -18.88
C VAL A 418 -18.86 6.85 -19.80
N SER A 419 -19.20 8.01 -19.24
CA SER A 419 -19.61 9.19 -20.00
C SER A 419 -18.60 10.34 -19.92
N GLU A 420 -17.86 10.41 -18.82
CA GLU A 420 -16.95 11.49 -18.47
C GLU A 420 -15.59 10.95 -18.03
N PRO A 421 -14.49 11.71 -18.22
CA PRO A 421 -13.18 11.30 -17.77
C PRO A 421 -13.08 11.00 -16.27
N GLY A 422 -13.85 11.70 -15.44
CA GLY A 422 -13.87 11.51 -14.00
C GLY A 422 -14.41 10.15 -13.54
N HIS A 423 -15.14 9.44 -14.41
CA HIS A 423 -15.70 8.11 -14.12
C HIS A 423 -14.67 6.98 -14.31
N ILE A 424 -13.62 7.21 -15.12
CA ILE A 424 -12.64 6.18 -15.49
C ILE A 424 -11.95 5.60 -14.26
N TYR A 425 -11.39 6.46 -13.39
CA TYR A 425 -10.64 5.98 -12.23
C TYR A 425 -11.51 5.25 -11.18
N PRO A 426 -12.70 5.75 -10.79
CA PRO A 426 -13.63 5.00 -9.96
C PRO A 426 -13.97 3.61 -10.51
N ILE A 427 -14.30 3.51 -11.81
CA ILE A 427 -14.63 2.24 -12.47
C ILE A 427 -13.42 1.31 -12.51
N PHE A 428 -12.25 1.86 -12.83
CA PHE A 428 -11.00 1.10 -12.80
C PHE A 428 -10.75 0.49 -11.42
N ARG A 429 -10.93 1.28 -10.34
CA ARG A 429 -10.83 0.75 -8.99
C ARG A 429 -11.87 -0.34 -8.71
N GLU A 430 -13.11 -0.17 -9.16
CA GLU A 430 -14.15 -1.18 -8.94
C GLU A 430 -13.78 -2.54 -9.58
N PHE A 431 -13.20 -2.52 -10.79
CA PHE A 431 -12.76 -3.73 -11.47
C PHE A 431 -11.59 -4.44 -10.77
N PHE A 432 -10.62 -3.67 -10.24
CA PHE A 432 -9.35 -4.21 -9.71
C PHE A 432 -9.24 -4.13 -8.18
N LEU A 433 -10.32 -3.80 -7.47
CA LEU A 433 -10.33 -3.88 -6.02
C LEU A 433 -10.42 -5.36 -5.58
N PRO A 434 -9.62 -5.78 -4.58
CA PRO A 434 -9.71 -7.12 -4.00
C PRO A 434 -11.15 -7.41 -3.56
N LYS A 435 -11.84 -8.30 -4.28
CA LYS A 435 -13.12 -8.83 -3.83
C LYS A 435 -12.83 -9.72 -2.63
N VAL A 436 -13.23 -9.29 -1.43
CA VAL A 436 -13.05 -10.08 -0.20
C VAL A 436 -13.72 -11.43 -0.43
N LYS A 437 -12.93 -12.51 -0.52
CA LYS A 437 -13.44 -13.88 -0.51
C LYS A 437 -14.17 -14.08 0.82
N GLY A 438 -15.51 -14.11 0.75
CA GLY A 438 -16.38 -14.45 1.87
C GLY A 438 -16.22 -15.91 2.28
#